data_AF-A0A0J1DPX0-F1
#
_entry.id   AF-A0A0J1DPX0-F1
#
_cell.length_a   1.000
_cell.length_b   1.000
_cell.length_c   1.000
_cell.angle_alpha   90.00
_cell.angle_beta   90.00
_cell.angle_gamma   90.00
#
_symmetry.space_group_name_H-M   'P 1'
#
loop_
_entity.id
_entity.type
_entity.pdbx_description
1 polymer ?
#
loop_
_entity_poly.entity_id
_entity_poly.type
_entity_poly.pdbx_seq_one_letter_code
_entity_poly.pdbx_strand_id
1 'polypeptide(L)'
;MESLRKTHWRPEVELPITPSEMNLLLTLYQHCDGIRQGIQPSELGELMQIARPTVTALLNSLEGAGYVRRRPGQTDRRAVLVELTEAGEAFVCEGRRMFFRHMARLVEFLGERDAQELIRLVRRVQQFSEMGKSKCGN
;
A
#
# COMPACT_ATOMS: atom_id res chain seq x y z
N MET A 1 -28.61 -0.14 10.91
CA MET A 1 -27.18 -0.33 10.56
C MET A 1 -26.59 -1.63 11.14
N GLU A 2 -27.42 -2.66 11.35
CA GLU A 2 -27.00 -3.91 12.01
C GLU A 2 -26.62 -5.02 11.01
N SER A 3 -26.82 -4.77 9.72
CA SER A 3 -26.62 -5.73 8.63
C SER A 3 -25.17 -5.81 8.10
N LEU A 4 -24.29 -4.88 8.49
CA LEU A 4 -22.88 -4.90 8.08
C LEU A 4 -21.99 -5.83 8.93
N ARG A 5 -22.51 -6.41 10.03
CA ARG A 5 -21.74 -7.34 10.90
C ARG A 5 -21.58 -8.75 10.32
N LYS A 6 -22.18 -9.07 9.17
CA LYS A 6 -22.20 -10.44 8.61
C LYS A 6 -21.51 -10.60 7.25
N THR A 7 -20.79 -9.60 6.76
CA THR A 7 -19.83 -9.83 5.66
C THR A 7 -18.55 -10.39 6.26
N HIS A 8 -18.50 -11.72 6.42
CA HIS A 8 -17.25 -12.44 6.61
C HIS A 8 -16.44 -12.38 5.30
N TRP A 9 -16.00 -11.18 4.91
CA TRP A 9 -15.03 -10.98 3.85
C TRP A 9 -13.73 -11.62 4.31
N ARG A 10 -13.51 -12.87 3.91
CA ARG A 10 -12.23 -13.54 4.07
C ARG A 10 -11.48 -13.36 2.76
N PRO A 11 -10.29 -12.74 2.77
CA PRO A 11 -9.46 -12.73 1.58
C PRO A 11 -9.17 -14.17 1.18
N GLU A 12 -9.20 -14.47 -0.11
CA GLU A 12 -8.90 -15.79 -0.68
C GLU A 12 -7.44 -16.21 -0.40
N VAL A 13 -6.62 -15.29 0.12
CA VAL A 13 -5.18 -15.45 0.37
C VAL A 13 -4.82 -14.74 1.68
N GLU A 14 -4.24 -15.48 2.62
CA GLU A 14 -3.55 -14.89 3.77
C GLU A 14 -2.13 -14.54 3.33
N LEU A 15 -1.80 -13.25 3.36
CA LEU A 15 -0.45 -12.78 3.10
C LEU A 15 0.36 -12.88 4.40
N PRO A 16 1.66 -13.23 4.33
CA PRO A 16 2.54 -13.29 5.51
C PRO A 16 2.92 -11.90 6.05
N ILE A 17 2.22 -10.84 5.64
CA ILE A 17 2.42 -9.46 6.07
C ILE A 17 1.08 -8.78 6.32
N THR A 18 1.10 -7.77 7.18
CA THR A 18 -0.06 -6.94 7.50
C THR A 18 -0.45 -6.02 6.34
N PRO A 19 -1.70 -5.49 6.32
CA PRO A 19 -2.12 -4.50 5.33
C PRO A 19 -1.23 -3.24 5.31
N SER A 20 -0.74 -2.79 6.46
CA SER A 20 0.14 -1.61 6.56
C SER A 20 1.52 -1.87 5.97
N GLU A 21 2.06 -3.07 6.16
CA GLU A 21 3.32 -3.50 5.54
C GLU A 21 3.16 -3.62 4.02
N MET A 22 2.07 -4.22 3.54
CA MET A 22 1.74 -4.27 2.11
C MET A 22 1.64 -2.86 1.52
N ASN A 23 0.97 -1.94 2.23
CA ASN A 23 0.85 -0.55 1.78
C ASN A 23 2.23 0.15 1.69
N LEU A 24 3.14 -0.12 2.63
CA LEU A 24 4.50 0.41 2.58
C LEU A 24 5.26 -0.13 1.37
N LEU A 25 5.21 -1.45 1.13
CA LEU A 25 5.87 -2.06 -0.02
C LEU A 25 5.31 -1.53 -1.36
N LEU A 26 3.99 -1.35 -1.46
CA LEU A 26 3.34 -0.74 -2.62
C LEU A 26 3.78 0.71 -2.82
N THR A 27 3.90 1.48 -1.73
CA THR A 27 4.37 2.87 -1.77
C THR A 27 5.80 2.94 -2.31
N LEU A 28 6.70 2.08 -1.82
CA LEU A 28 8.06 1.96 -2.34
C LEU A 28 8.05 1.56 -3.83
N TYR A 29 7.28 0.54 -4.22
CA TYR A 29 7.19 0.07 -5.60
C TYR A 29 6.71 1.15 -6.58
N GLN A 30 5.79 2.03 -6.14
CA GLN A 30 5.22 3.08 -6.98
C GLN A 30 6.15 4.28 -7.18
N HIS A 31 7.05 4.53 -6.22
CA HIS A 31 7.88 5.74 -6.17
C HIS A 31 9.37 5.46 -6.38
N CYS A 32 9.80 4.20 -6.28
CA CYS A 32 11.11 3.77 -6.74
C CYS A 32 10.98 3.35 -8.21
N ASP A 33 11.23 4.29 -9.13
CA ASP A 33 11.41 3.97 -10.54
C ASP A 33 12.90 3.75 -10.86
N GLY A 34 13.22 3.32 -12.08
CA GLY A 34 14.60 3.05 -12.51
C GLY A 34 15.58 4.23 -12.36
N ILE A 35 15.09 5.43 -12.03
CA ILE A 35 15.88 6.64 -11.76
C ILE A 35 16.01 6.85 -10.25
N ARG A 36 14.91 6.67 -9.50
CA ARG A 36 14.85 6.91 -8.06
C ARG A 36 15.07 5.63 -7.26
N GLN A 37 16.32 5.39 -6.89
CA GLN A 37 16.71 4.20 -6.12
C GLN A 37 16.51 4.37 -4.59
N GLY A 38 15.28 4.62 -4.16
CA GLY A 38 14.89 4.63 -2.75
C GLY A 38 14.26 5.93 -2.22
N ILE A 39 13.63 5.82 -1.05
CA ILE A 39 12.83 6.87 -0.40
C ILE A 39 13.28 7.04 1.05
N GLN A 40 13.28 8.27 1.55
CA GLN A 40 13.59 8.51 2.96
C GLN A 40 12.43 8.07 3.87
N PRO A 41 12.70 7.56 5.09
CA PRO A 41 11.64 7.20 6.04
C PRO A 41 10.69 8.36 6.40
N SER A 42 11.18 9.61 6.41
CA SER A 42 10.35 10.79 6.62
C SER A 42 9.32 10.97 5.51
N GLU A 43 9.76 10.84 4.25
CA GLU A 43 8.90 10.93 3.08
C GLU A 43 7.91 9.77 2.99
N LEU A 44 8.31 8.55 3.38
CA LEU A 44 7.36 7.43 3.54
C LEU A 44 6.25 7.78 4.54
N GLY A 45 6.56 8.44 5.65
CA GLY A 45 5.56 8.90 6.62
C GLY A 45 4.58 9.91 6.04
N GLU A 46 5.07 10.83 5.20
CA GLU A 46 4.26 11.83 4.51
C GLU A 46 3.37 11.19 3.44
N LEU A 47 3.92 10.30 2.61
CA LEU A 47 3.19 9.57 1.56
C LEU A 47 2.09 8.68 2.16
N MET A 48 2.40 7.99 3.26
CA MET A 48 1.46 7.08 3.91
C MET A 48 0.56 7.76 4.95
N GLN A 49 0.80 9.04 5.28
CA GLN A 49 0.09 9.80 6.32
C GLN A 49 0.12 9.11 7.70
N ILE A 50 1.30 8.59 8.08
CA ILE A 50 1.53 7.92 9.37
C ILE A 50 2.75 8.51 10.08
N ALA A 51 2.76 8.41 11.41
CA ALA A 51 3.85 8.93 12.23
C ALA A 51 5.18 8.18 11.98
N ARG A 52 6.30 8.89 12.13
CA ARG A 52 7.65 8.33 11.95
C ARG A 52 7.93 7.06 12.77
N PRO A 53 7.53 6.93 14.05
CA PRO A 53 7.74 5.70 14.80
C PRO A 53 7.04 4.49 14.16
N THR A 54 5.85 4.70 13.58
CA THR A 54 5.10 3.67 12.85
C THR A 54 5.84 3.24 11.59
N VAL A 55 6.36 4.20 10.82
CA VAL A 55 7.19 3.90 9.64
C VAL A 55 8.40 3.05 10.05
N THR A 56 9.13 3.46 11.10
CA THR A 56 10.30 2.72 11.57
C THR A 56 9.96 1.29 11.98
N ALA A 57 8.85 1.08 12.68
CA ALA A 57 8.39 -0.26 13.08
C ALA A 57 8.08 -1.14 11.87
N LEU A 58 7.33 -0.62 10.88
CA LEU A 58 7.01 -1.34 9.64
C LEU A 58 8.27 -1.69 8.86
N LEU A 59 9.20 -0.74 8.73
CA LEU A 59 10.45 -0.96 8.03
C LEU A 59 11.34 -2.00 8.73
N ASN A 60 11.39 -2.02 10.06
CA ASN A 60 12.15 -3.04 10.80
C ASN A 60 11.59 -4.44 10.55
N SER A 61 10.26 -4.58 10.56
CA SER A 61 9.60 -5.85 10.29
C SER A 61 9.88 -6.33 8.86
N LEU A 62 9.69 -5.43 7.87
CA LEU A 62 9.92 -5.74 6.46
C LEU A 62 11.39 -6.01 6.11
N GLU A 63 12.32 -5.34 6.78
CA GLU A 63 13.75 -5.59 6.62
C GLU A 63 14.14 -6.94 7.23
N GLY A 64 13.59 -7.28 8.41
CA GLY A 64 13.75 -8.60 9.02
C GLY A 64 13.16 -9.74 8.17
N ALA A 65 12.09 -9.47 7.42
CA ALA A 65 11.51 -10.39 6.45
C ALA A 65 12.24 -10.40 5.09
N GLY A 66 13.23 -9.53 4.88
CA GLY A 66 14.04 -9.48 3.66
C GLY A 66 13.39 -8.79 2.46
N TYR A 67 12.29 -8.06 2.65
CA TYR A 67 11.57 -7.38 1.56
C TYR A 67 12.08 -5.96 1.26
N VAL A 68 12.71 -5.32 2.24
CA VAL A 68 13.31 -3.99 2.07
C VAL A 68 14.75 -3.99 2.55
N ARG A 69 15.54 -3.03 2.08
CA ARG A 69 16.86 -2.74 2.61
C ARG A 69 17.08 -1.24 2.78
N ARG A 70 17.86 -0.87 3.79
CA ARG A 70 18.30 0.51 4.03
C ARG A 70 19.72 0.72 3.53
N ARG A 71 19.96 1.84 2.87
CA ARG A 71 21.31 2.23 2.40
C ARG A 71 21.57 3.73 2.56
N PRO A 72 22.84 4.15 2.69
CA PRO A 72 23.19 5.57 2.65
C PRO A 72 22.79 6.20 1.29
N GLY A 73 22.38 7.47 1.33
CA GLY A 73 22.13 8.25 0.12
C GLY A 73 23.40 8.42 -0.72
N GLN A 74 23.23 8.46 -2.04
CA GLN A 74 24.36 8.63 -2.97
C GLN A 74 24.95 10.04 -2.92
N THR A 75 24.09 11.06 -2.82
CA THR A 75 24.49 12.48 -2.77
C THR A 75 24.80 12.94 -1.35
N ASP A 76 23.98 12.53 -0.38
CA ASP A 76 24.20 12.78 1.04
C ASP A 76 24.26 11.46 1.79
N ARG A 77 25.45 11.07 2.25
CA ARG A 77 25.67 9.84 3.01
C ARG A 77 25.04 9.88 4.41
N ARG A 78 24.62 11.06 4.90
CA ARG A 78 23.87 11.20 6.15
C ARG A 78 22.40 10.83 5.97
N ALA A 79 21.89 10.87 4.74
CA ALA A 79 20.55 10.42 4.44
C ALA A 79 20.49 8.88 4.40
N VAL A 80 19.41 8.33 4.94
CA VAL A 80 19.07 6.91 4.81
C VAL A 80 17.96 6.78 3.78
N LEU A 81 18.20 5.98 2.75
CA LEU A 81 17.21 5.60 1.76
C LEU A 81 16.75 4.17 2.01
N VAL A 82 15.46 3.94 1.81
CA VAL A 82 14.83 2.62 1.83
C VAL A 82 14.45 2.25 0.40
N GLU A 83 14.76 1.03 0.00
CA GLU A 83 14.35 0.47 -1.28
C GLU A 83 13.89 -0.98 -1.11
N LEU A 84 13.13 -1.47 -2.10
CA LEU A 84 12.76 -2.89 -2.16
C LEU A 84 14.00 -3.73 -2.45
N THR A 85 14.04 -4.94 -1.89
CA THR A 85 14.91 -6.00 -2.40
C THR A 85 14.28 -6.65 -3.61
N GLU A 86 15.02 -7.48 -4.34
CA GLU A 86 14.45 -8.32 -5.41
C GLU A 86 13.30 -9.20 -4.89
N ALA A 87 13.43 -9.73 -3.67
CA ALA A 87 12.36 -10.48 -3.02
C ALA A 87 11.13 -9.62 -2.71
N GLY A 88 11.34 -8.37 -2.26
CA GLY A 88 10.27 -7.41 -2.02
C GLY A 88 9.53 -7.02 -3.30
N GLU A 89 10.26 -6.76 -4.39
CA GLU A 89 9.68 -6.47 -5.70
C GLU A 89 8.85 -7.65 -6.22
N ALA A 90 9.41 -8.87 -6.18
CA ALA A 90 8.71 -10.08 -6.58
C ALA A 90 7.43 -10.30 -5.76
N PHE A 91 7.51 -10.09 -4.44
CA PHE A 91 6.37 -10.22 -3.54
C PHE A 91 5.24 -9.22 -3.87
N VAL A 92 5.59 -7.95 -4.09
CA VAL A 92 4.61 -6.92 -4.49
C VAL A 92 3.99 -7.25 -5.85
N CYS A 93 4.79 -7.69 -6.81
CA CYS A 93 4.31 -8.07 -8.14
C CYS A 93 3.32 -9.23 -8.06
N GLU A 94 3.62 -10.27 -7.26
CA GLU A 94 2.69 -11.38 -7.06
C GLU A 94 1.40 -10.93 -6.37
N GLY A 95 1.52 -10.14 -5.29
CA GLY A 95 0.36 -9.60 -4.58
C GLY A 95 -0.56 -8.78 -5.50
N ARG A 96 0.01 -7.92 -6.36
CA ARG A 96 -0.74 -7.18 -7.38
C ARG A 96 -1.40 -8.11 -8.38
N ARG A 97 -0.69 -9.12 -8.89
CA ARG A 97 -1.23 -10.10 -9.84
C ARG A 97 -2.41 -10.87 -9.24
N MET A 98 -2.31 -11.31 -7.99
CA MET A 98 -3.41 -11.96 -7.26
C MET A 98 -4.60 -11.02 -7.09
N PHE A 99 -4.37 -9.78 -6.68
CA PHE A 99 -5.42 -8.77 -6.54
C PHE A 99 -6.17 -8.53 -7.86
N PHE A 100 -5.45 -8.31 -8.96
CA PHE A 100 -6.08 -8.11 -10.27
C PHE A 100 -6.87 -9.32 -10.75
N ARG A 101 -6.38 -10.55 -10.52
CA ARG A 101 -7.12 -11.78 -10.83
C ARG A 101 -8.43 -11.85 -10.03
N HIS A 102 -8.39 -11.54 -8.75
CA HIS A 102 -9.57 -11.55 -7.89
C HIS A 102 -10.57 -10.47 -8.31
N MET A 103 -10.10 -9.25 -8.60
CA MET A 103 -10.93 -8.16 -9.12
C MET A 103 -11.58 -8.48 -10.46
N ALA A 104 -10.87 -9.13 -11.38
CA ALA A 104 -11.44 -9.55 -12.66
C ALA A 104 -12.61 -10.53 -12.46
N ARG A 105 -12.45 -11.53 -11.58
CA ARG A 105 -13.53 -12.47 -11.23
C ARG A 105 -14.72 -11.77 -10.57
N LEU A 106 -14.46 -10.80 -9.70
CA LEU A 106 -15.52 -10.02 -9.06
C LEU A 106 -16.32 -9.21 -10.08
N VAL A 107 -15.64 -8.53 -11.02
CA VAL A 107 -16.30 -7.77 -12.09
C VAL A 107 -17.12 -8.69 -13.00
N GLU A 108 -16.57 -9.85 -13.34
CA GLU A 108 -17.29 -10.87 -14.12
C GLU A 108 -18.56 -11.35 -13.39
N PHE A 109 -18.47 -11.60 -12.09
CA PHE A 109 -19.61 -12.02 -11.27
C PHE A 109 -20.69 -10.93 -11.15
N LEU A 110 -20.30 -9.66 -11.00
CA LEU A 110 -21.22 -8.52 -10.88
C LEU A 110 -21.89 -8.17 -12.22
N GLY A 111 -21.21 -8.42 -13.34
CA GLY A 111 -21.63 -7.95 -14.65
C GLY A 111 -21.50 -6.43 -14.80
N GLU A 112 -21.69 -5.94 -16.04
CA GLU A 112 -21.36 -4.56 -16.43
C GLU A 112 -22.07 -3.51 -15.57
N ARG A 113 -23.38 -3.65 -15.36
CA ARG A 113 -24.18 -2.65 -14.66
C ARG A 113 -23.74 -2.46 -13.22
N ASP A 114 -23.60 -3.55 -12.47
CA ASP A 114 -23.27 -3.48 -11.04
C ASP A 114 -21.79 -3.14 -10.84
N ALA A 115 -20.91 -3.56 -11.75
CA ALA A 115 -19.52 -3.13 -11.76
C ALA A 115 -19.38 -1.61 -11.98
N GLN A 116 -20.13 -1.02 -12.92
CA GLN A 116 -20.15 0.43 -13.12
C GLN A 116 -20.67 1.17 -11.88
N GLU A 117 -21.71 0.65 -11.23
CA GLU A 117 -22.25 1.23 -10.01
C GLU A 117 -21.24 1.13 -8.85
N LEU A 118 -20.55 0.00 -8.71
CA LEU A 118 -19.48 -0.16 -7.73
C LEU A 118 -18.37 0.88 -7.94
N ILE A 119 -17.90 1.07 -9.19
CA ILE A 119 -16.90 2.09 -9.53
C ILE A 119 -17.39 3.49 -9.12
N ARG A 120 -18.66 3.81 -9.43
CA ARG A 120 -19.27 5.09 -9.06
C ARG A 120 -19.27 5.30 -7.54
N LEU A 121 -19.64 4.28 -6.77
CA LEU A 121 -19.70 4.34 -5.31
C LEU A 121 -18.30 4.45 -4.68
N VAL A 122 -17.32 3.68 -5.15
CA VAL A 122 -15.92 3.75 -4.68
C VAL A 122 -15.35 5.16 -4.90
N ARG A 123 -15.57 5.77 -6.08
CA ARG A 123 -15.15 7.16 -6.35
C ARG A 123 -15.77 8.15 -5.37
N ARG A 124 -17.05 8.01 -5.03
CA ARG A 124 -17.72 8.89 -4.04
C ARG A 124 -17.10 8.75 -2.65
N VAL A 125 -16.74 7.53 -2.23
CA VAL A 125 -16.06 7.28 -0.94
C VAL A 125 -14.67 7.92 -0.90
N GLN A 126 -13.91 7.84 -2.00
CA GLN A 126 -12.60 8.48 -2.12
C GLN A 126 -12.71 10.01 -1.99
N GLN A 127 -13.64 10.63 -2.72
CA GLN A 127 -13.92 12.07 -2.64
C GLN A 127 -14.28 12.51 -1.21
N PHE A 128 -15.10 11.74 -0.51
CA PHE A 128 -15.46 12.04 0.88
C PHE A 128 -14.22 12.00 1.80
N SER A 129 -13.32 11.04 1.59
CA SER A 129 -12.10 10.90 2.40
C SER A 129 -11.12 12.05 2.16
N GLU A 130 -11.06 12.60 0.95
CA GLU A 130 -10.27 13.79 0.62
C GLU A 130 -10.84 15.06 1.27
N MET A 131 -12.17 15.21 1.32
CA MET A 131 -12.84 16.35 1.97
C MET A 131 -12.57 16.43 3.48
N GLY A 132 -12.37 15.29 4.15
CA GLY A 132 -12.06 15.23 5.59
C GLY A 132 -10.62 15.64 5.92
N LYS A 133 -9.66 15.39 5.03
CA LYS A 133 -8.24 15.71 5.24
C LYS A 133 -7.97 17.22 5.25
N SER A 134 -8.76 18.02 4.54
CA SER A 134 -8.62 19.50 4.52
C SER A 134 -9.07 20.20 5.80
N LYS A 135 -9.75 19.51 6.75
CA LYS A 135 -10.29 20.13 7.97
C LYS A 135 -9.52 19.85 9.26
N CYS A 136 -8.54 18.94 9.26
CA CYS A 136 -7.75 18.58 10.45
C CYS A 136 -6.28 19.05 10.39
N GLY A 137 -5.91 19.87 9.41
CA GLY A 137 -4.61 20.53 9.36
C GLY A 137 -4.70 21.99 9.81
N ASN A 138 -4.82 22.22 11.12
CA ASN A 138 -4.39 23.46 11.78
C ASN A 138 -4.14 23.21 13.26
#